data_AF-A0A4V4JA42-F1
#
_entry.id   AF-A0A4V4JA42-F1
#
_cell.length_a   1.000
_cell.length_b   1.000
_cell.length_c   1.000
_cell.angle_alpha   90.00
_cell.angle_beta   90.00
_cell.angle_gamma   90.00
#
_symmetry.space_group_name_H-M   'P 1'
#
loop_
_entity.id
_entity.type
_entity.pdbx_description
1 polymer ?
#
loop_
_entity_poly.entity_id
_entity_poly.type
_entity_poly.pdbx_seq_one_letter_code
_entity_poly.pdbx_strand_id
1 'polypeptide(L)' 'MGSPPQRGIITYAMAQNRQRALAGAAHAAVFNTYRRTKGQILYWAVPMLIGYELMNWATEK' A
#
# COMPACT_ATOMS: atom_id res chain seq x y z
N MET A 1 -12.68 23.64 1.75
CA MET A 1 -12.74 22.58 0.72
C MET A 1 -14.08 22.70 0.00
N GLY A 2 -14.11 22.89 -1.31
CA GLY A 2 -15.36 22.98 -2.11
C GLY A 2 -16.13 21.65 -2.21
N SER A 3 -16.00 20.78 -1.22
CA SER A 3 -16.72 19.53 -1.10
C SER A 3 -18.19 19.79 -0.76
N PRO A 4 -19.10 18.87 -1.11
CA PRO A 4 -20.51 18.94 -0.71
C PRO A 4 -20.69 19.13 0.81
N PRO A 5 -21.81 19.74 1.25
CA PRO A 5 -22.10 19.90 2.67
C PRO A 5 -22.24 18.53 3.34
N GLN A 6 -21.54 18.34 4.46
CA GLN A 6 -21.62 17.13 5.29
C GLN A 6 -22.53 17.38 6.48
N ARG A 7 -23.54 16.54 6.69
CA ARG A 7 -24.47 16.64 7.82
C ARG A 7 -24.59 15.28 8.52
N GLY A 8 -24.50 15.28 9.85
CA GLY A 8 -24.75 14.09 10.68
C GLY A 8 -23.57 13.11 10.85
N ILE A 9 -22.36 13.46 10.39
CA ILE A 9 -21.17 12.62 10.60
C ILE A 9 -20.53 13.01 11.94
N ILE A 10 -20.42 12.05 12.86
CA ILE A 10 -19.76 12.23 14.16
C ILE A 10 -18.46 11.43 14.17
N THR A 11 -17.35 12.09 14.45
CA THR A 11 -16.02 11.47 14.51
C THR A 11 -15.53 11.42 15.95
N TYR A 12 -15.10 10.24 16.39
CA TYR A 12 -14.48 10.06 17.69
C TYR A 12 -12.99 9.77 17.53
N ALA A 13 -12.18 10.29 18.44
CA ALA A 13 -10.75 10.05 18.48
C ALA A 13 -10.27 9.95 19.94
N MET A 14 -9.14 9.29 20.13
CA MET A 14 -8.46 9.19 21.43
C MET A 14 -7.11 9.90 21.32
N ALA A 15 -6.69 10.59 22.39
CA ALA A 15 -5.40 11.28 22.40
C ALA A 15 -4.24 10.29 22.14
N GLN A 16 -3.26 10.71 21.34
CA GLN A 16 -2.19 9.83 20.85
C GLN A 16 -1.33 9.24 21.98
N ASN A 17 -1.13 9.99 23.06
CA ASN A 17 -0.42 9.56 24.27
C ASN A 17 -1.17 8.49 25.08
N ARG A 18 -2.43 8.22 24.77
CA ARG A 18 -3.26 7.19 25.39
C ARG A 18 -3.32 5.90 24.57
N GLN A 19 -2.67 5.86 23.40
CA GLN A 19 -2.61 4.70 22.53
C GLN A 19 -1.21 4.08 22.52
N ARG A 20 -1.15 2.77 22.27
CA ARG A 20 0.11 2.07 22.00
C ARG A 20 0.45 2.25 20.51
N ALA A 21 1.50 3.00 20.21
CA ALA A 21 1.83 3.42 18.85
C ALA A 21 1.97 2.28 17.82
N LEU A 22 2.49 1.12 18.23
CA LEU A 22 2.73 -0.03 17.35
C LEU A 22 1.91 -1.28 17.73
N ALA A 23 0.78 -1.08 18.42
CA ALA A 23 -0.08 -2.21 18.78
C ALA A 23 -0.50 -3.01 17.54
N GLY A 24 -0.20 -4.31 17.53
CA GLY A 24 -0.54 -5.20 16.42
C GLY A 24 0.26 -4.98 15.14
N ALA A 25 1.26 -4.10 15.12
CA ALA A 25 1.99 -3.75 13.91
C ALA A 25 2.65 -4.96 13.23
N ALA A 26 3.29 -5.87 13.97
CA ALA A 26 3.94 -7.04 13.38
C ALA A 26 2.95 -7.97 12.65
N HIS A 27 1.86 -8.33 13.32
CA HIS A 27 0.81 -9.17 12.73
C HIS A 27 0.12 -8.46 11.55
N ALA A 28 -0.30 -7.20 11.76
CA ALA A 28 -1.00 -6.42 10.75
C ALA A 28 -0.10 -6.12 9.54
N ALA A 29 1.19 -5.86 9.73
CA ALA A 29 2.12 -5.55 8.65
C ALA A 29 2.27 -6.75 7.72
N VAL A 30 2.47 -7.97 8.23
CA VAL A 30 2.64 -9.16 7.39
C VAL A 30 1.40 -9.40 6.54
N PHE A 31 0.23 -9.54 7.16
CA PHE A 31 -0.99 -9.93 6.44
C PHE A 31 -1.55 -8.80 5.56
N ASN A 32 -1.53 -7.55 6.02
CA ASN A 32 -2.02 -6.45 5.20
C ASN A 32 -1.07 -6.13 4.04
N THR A 33 0.25 -6.26 4.22
CA THR A 33 1.20 -6.06 3.12
C THR A 33 0.98 -7.10 2.05
N TYR A 34 0.92 -8.39 2.40
CA TYR A 34 0.62 -9.44 1.42
C TYR A 34 -0.71 -9.20 0.70
N ARG A 35 -1.79 -8.89 1.45
CA ARG A 35 -3.12 -8.62 0.88
C ARG A 35 -3.10 -7.45 -0.11
N ARG A 36 -2.31 -6.40 0.15
CA ARG A 36 -2.17 -5.23 -0.74
C ARG A 36 -1.31 -5.56 -1.95
N THR A 37 -0.15 -6.18 -1.73
CA THR A 37 0.81 -6.50 -2.79
C THR A 37 0.22 -7.49 -3.80
N LYS A 38 -0.49 -8.53 -3.36
CA LYS A 38 -1.03 -9.55 -4.28
C LYS A 38 -1.98 -8.99 -5.35
N GLY A 39 -2.73 -7.93 -5.04
CA GLY A 39 -3.68 -7.33 -5.97
C GLY A 39 -3.01 -6.42 -7.01
N GLN A 40 -1.74 -6.05 -6.79
CA GLN A 40 -1.00 -5.10 -7.62
C GLN A 40 0.25 -5.71 -8.26
N ILE A 41 0.72 -6.86 -7.75
CA ILE A 41 2.02 -7.41 -8.12
C ILE A 41 2.15 -7.68 -9.62
N LEU A 42 1.08 -8.09 -10.31
CA LEU A 42 1.14 -8.34 -11.75
C LEU A 42 1.29 -7.05 -12.57
N TYR A 43 0.67 -5.94 -12.14
CA TYR A 43 0.82 -4.65 -12.81
C TYR A 43 2.23 -4.08 -12.70
N TRP A 44 2.98 -4.49 -11.67
CA TRP A 44 4.35 -4.04 -11.45
C TRP A 44 5.38 -5.05 -11.97
N ALA A 45 5.26 -6.32 -11.59
CA ALA A 45 6.23 -7.36 -11.91
C ALA A 45 6.30 -7.67 -13.40
N VAL A 46 5.16 -7.70 -14.12
CA VAL A 46 5.14 -8.01 -15.55
C VAL A 46 5.93 -6.98 -16.37
N PRO A 47 5.66 -5.66 -16.31
CA PRO A 47 6.43 -4.69 -17.08
C PRO A 47 7.89 -4.62 -16.64
N MET A 48 8.19 -4.78 -15.34
CA MET A 48 9.57 -4.81 -14.85
C MET A 48 10.36 -5.99 -15.41
N LEU A 49 9.76 -7.18 -15.44
CA LEU A 49 10.37 -8.37 -16.02
C LEU A 49 10.60 -8.19 -17.52
N ILE A 50 9.60 -7.72 -18.27
CA ILE A 50 9.74 -7.45 -19.71
C ILE A 50 10.87 -6.45 -19.97
N GLY A 51 10.92 -5.35 -19.22
CA GLY A 51 11.96 -4.33 -19.36
C GLY A 51 13.36 -4.88 -19.06
N TYR A 52 13.48 -5.71 -18.03
CA TYR A 52 14.74 -6.36 -17.67
C TYR A 52 15.23 -7.31 -18.78
N GLU A 53 14.35 -8.18 -19.27
CA GLU A 53 14.70 -9.13 -20.34
C GLU A 53 15.06 -8.43 -21.65
N LEU A 54 14.33 -7.36 -22.02
CA LEU A 54 14.65 -6.56 -23.20
C LEU A 54 16.02 -5.88 -23.09
N MET A 55 16.37 -5.38 -21.90
CA MET A 55 17.66 -4.76 -21.65
C MET A 55 18.80 -5.77 -21.75
N ASN A 56 18.63 -6.97 -21.17
CA ASN A 56 19.61 -8.04 -21.28
C ASN A 56 19.81 -8.44 -22.74
N TRP A 57 18.73 -8.65 -23.49
CA TRP A 57 18.80 -8.98 -24.91
C TRP A 57 19.54 -7.92 -25.73
N ALA A 58 19.31 -6.63 -25.43
CA ALA A 58 19.96 -5.53 -26.12
C ALA A 58 21.45 -5.37 -25.75
N THR A 59 21.88 -5.88 -24.60
CA THR A 59 23.26 -5.75 -24.10
C THR A 59 24.13 -6.97 -24.43
N GLU A 60 23.52 -8.16 -24.53
CA GLU A 60 24.24 -9.41 -24.86
C GLU A 60 24.54 -9.58 -26.36
N LYS A 61 23.92 -8.77 -27.24
CA LYS A 61 24.18 -8.74 -28.68
C LYS A 61 25.04 -7.55 -29.09
#